data_AF-A0A3B0XX99-F1
#
_entry.id   AF-A0A3B0XX99-F1
#
_cell.length_a   1.000
_cell.length_b   1.000
_cell.length_c   1.000
_cell.angle_alpha   90.00
_cell.angle_beta   90.00
_cell.angle_gamma   90.00
#
_symmetry.space_group_name_H-M   'P 1'
#
loop_
_entity.id
_entity.type
_entity.pdbx_description
1 polymer ?
#
loop_
_entity_poly.entity_id
_entity_poly.type
_entity_poly.pdbx_seq_one_letter_code
_entity_poly.pdbx_strand_id
1 'polypeptide(L)' 'MNTQKVNMALEAICNTGCNCVNAVIHTLESGYQVKGVEDFDIAETTMLVNELKAIMAVYACRAK' A
#
# COMPACT_ATOMS: atom_id res chain seq x y z
N MET A 1 4.13 3.00 17.03
CA MET A 1 3.84 2.27 15.78
C MET A 1 2.37 1.89 15.78
N ASN A 2 1.58 2.39 14.83
CA ASN A 2 0.13 2.20 14.80
C ASN A 2 -0.26 1.25 13.67
N THR A 3 0.03 -0.04 13.85
CA THR A 3 -0.16 -1.10 12.84
C THR A 3 -1.61 -1.23 12.38
N GLN A 4 -2.57 -0.81 13.20
CA GLN A 4 -3.99 -0.80 12.86
C GLN A 4 -4.31 0.16 11.70
N LYS A 5 -3.69 1.35 11.68
CA LYS A 5 -3.87 2.33 10.59
C LYS A 5 -3.36 1.76 9.27
N VAL A 6 -2.17 1.17 9.29
CA VAL A 6 -1.53 0.53 8.13
C VAL A 6 -2.43 -0.59 7.58
N ASN A 7 -2.99 -1.42 8.45
CA ASN A 7 -3.84 -2.53 8.03
C ASN A 7 -5.18 -2.06 7.42
N MET A 8 -5.82 -1.04 8.01
CA MET A 8 -7.02 -0.43 7.44
C MET A 8 -6.77 0.18 6.05
N ALA A 9 -5.64 0.88 5.89
CA ALA A 9 -5.24 1.43 4.59
C ALA A 9 -4.97 0.31 3.58
N LEU A 10 -4.28 -0.76 3.98
CA LEU A 10 -4.05 -1.96 3.16
C LEU A 10 -5.35 -2.56 2.66
N GLU A 11 -6.31 -2.83 3.54
CA GLU A 11 -7.60 -3.40 3.15
C GLU A 11 -8.35 -2.48 2.18
N ALA A 12 -8.40 -1.17 2.47
CA ALA A 12 -9.03 -0.19 1.60
C ALA A 12 -8.39 -0.15 0.21
N ILE A 13 -7.05 -0.13 0.14
CA ILE A 13 -6.29 -0.09 -1.12
C ILE A 13 -6.46 -1.40 -1.88
N CYS A 14 -6.33 -2.55 -1.23
CA CYS A 14 -6.53 -3.86 -1.84
C CYS A 14 -7.94 -4.04 -2.41
N ASN A 15 -8.96 -3.46 -1.77
CA ASN A 15 -10.34 -3.51 -2.25
C ASN A 15 -10.58 -2.67 -3.54
N THR A 16 -9.68 -1.74 -3.88
CA THR A 16 -9.76 -0.96 -5.14
C THR A 16 -9.24 -1.73 -6.37
N GLY A 17 -8.59 -2.88 -6.16
CA GLY A 17 -8.09 -3.76 -7.21
C GLY A 17 -6.59 -3.61 -7.49
N CYS A 18 -6.00 -4.66 -8.06
CA CYS A 18 -4.55 -4.80 -8.22
C CYS A 18 -3.88 -3.64 -8.98
N ASN A 19 -4.54 -3.10 -10.01
CA ASN A 19 -3.97 -2.02 -10.81
C ASN A 19 -3.92 -0.69 -10.02
N CYS A 20 -4.96 -0.44 -9.22
CA CYS A 20 -5.03 0.71 -8.32
C CYS A 20 -3.99 0.59 -7.20
N VAL A 21 -3.81 -0.61 -6.63
CA VAL A 21 -2.76 -0.89 -5.62
C VAL A 21 -1.38 -0.51 -6.16
N ASN A 22 -1.05 -0.92 -7.38
CA ASN A 22 0.25 -0.62 -7.99
C ASN A 22 0.42 0.90 -8.23
N ALA A 23 -0.63 1.60 -8.64
CA ALA A 23 -0.60 3.05 -8.77
C ALA A 23 -0.39 3.77 -7.43
N VAL A 24 -1.01 3.28 -6.35
CA VAL A 24 -0.82 3.79 -4.99
C VAL A 24 0.63 3.61 -4.52
N ILE A 25 1.21 2.41 -4.73
CA ILE A 25 2.63 2.15 -4.45
C ILE A 25 3.52 3.17 -5.16
N HIS A 26 3.34 3.36 -6.46
CA HIS A 26 4.12 4.32 -7.25
C HIS A 26 3.97 5.77 -6.77
N THR A 27 2.76 6.15 -6.35
CA THR A 27 2.45 7.49 -5.84
C THR A 27 3.18 7.75 -4.52
N LEU A 28 3.11 6.78 -3.60
CA LEU A 28 3.79 6.85 -2.30
C LEU A 28 5.32 6.83 -2.45
N GLU A 29 5.87 6.02 -3.36
CA GLU A 29 7.32 6.00 -3.64
C GLU A 29 7.83 7.28 -4.30
N SER A 30 6.96 7.98 -5.04
CA SER A 30 7.28 9.29 -5.62
C SER A 30 7.23 10.43 -4.60
N GLY A 31 6.92 10.14 -3.34
CA GLY A 31 6.79 11.12 -2.27
C GLY A 31 5.46 11.89 -2.28
N TYR A 32 4.48 11.43 -3.07
CA TYR A 32 3.14 12.01 -3.08
C TYR A 32 2.25 11.31 -2.05
N GLN A 33 1.41 12.09 -1.38
CA GLN A 33 0.47 11.57 -0.42
C GLN A 33 -0.77 11.03 -1.12
N VAL A 34 -1.26 9.89 -0.64
CA VAL A 34 -2.49 9.27 -1.11
C VAL A 34 -3.57 9.47 -0.04
N LYS A 35 -4.81 9.67 -0.50
CA LYS A 35 -5.96 9.92 0.37
C LYS A 35 -6.13 8.77 1.36
N GLY A 36 -6.20 9.09 2.66
CA GLY A 36 -6.25 8.10 3.75
C GLY A 36 -4.89 7.64 4.29
N VAL A 37 -3.80 8.13 3.69
CA VAL A 37 -2.41 7.90 4.12
C VAL A 37 -1.70 9.23 4.47
N GLU A 38 -2.47 10.32 4.52
CA GLU A 38 -1.97 11.70 4.73
C GLU A 38 -1.36 11.91 6.12
N ASP A 39 -1.80 11.12 7.11
CA ASP A 39 -1.35 11.16 8.51
C ASP A 39 -0.17 10.21 8.78
N PHE A 40 0.31 9.50 7.76
CA PHE A 40 1.38 8.51 7.93
C PHE A 40 2.74 9.20 7.94
N ASP A 41 3.57 8.83 8.91
CA ASP A 41 4.97 9.20 8.90
C ASP A 41 5.74 8.43 7.79
N ILE A 42 6.96 8.87 7.49
CA ILE A 42 7.85 8.23 6.51
C ILE A 42 8.03 6.74 6.82
N ALA A 43 8.16 6.40 8.11
CA ALA A 43 8.29 5.01 8.55
C ALA A 43 7.02 4.19 8.27
N GLU A 44 5.84 4.76 8.52
CA GLU A 44 4.55 4.10 8.30
C GLU A 44 4.26 3.93 6.80
N THR A 45 4.57 4.95 6.01
CA THR A 45 4.44 4.93 4.54
C THR A 45 5.34 3.85 3.93
N THR A 46 6.60 3.77 4.39
CA THR A 46 7.55 2.75 3.93
C THR A 46 7.08 1.33 4.27
N MET A 47 6.49 1.15 5.45
CA MET A 47 5.93 -0.14 5.86
C MET A 47 4.71 -0.52 5.00
N LEU A 48 3.78 0.41 4.78
CA LEU A 48 2.61 0.20 3.93
C LEU A 48 3.01 -0.20 2.51
N VAL A 49 3.97 0.50 1.92
CA VAL A 49 4.47 0.20 0.57
C VAL A 49 5.09 -1.20 0.49
N ASN A 50 5.88 -1.59 1.49
CA ASN A 50 6.48 -2.93 1.53
C ASN A 50 5.42 -4.03 1.66
N GLU A 51 4.42 -3.85 2.51
CA GLU A 51 3.31 -4.79 2.66
C GLU A 51 2.50 -4.92 1.36
N LEU A 52 2.15 -3.80 0.73
CA LEU A 52 1.42 -3.80 -0.55
C LEU A 52 2.22 -4.52 -1.66
N LYS A 53 3.53 -4.29 -1.73
CA LYS A 53 4.44 -4.99 -2.66
C LYS A 53 4.50 -6.50 -2.37
N ALA A 54 4.60 -6.89 -1.11
CA ALA A 54 4.62 -8.30 -0.70
C ALA A 54 3.32 -9.02 -1.10
N ILE A 55 2.17 -8.38 -0.87
CA ILE A 55 0.86 -8.89 -1.30
C ILE A 55 0.81 -9.02 -2.82
N MET A 56 1.20 -7.97 -3.55
CA MET A 56 1.23 -8.00 -5.02
C MET A 56 2.14 -9.09 -5.58
N ALA A 57 3.28 -9.37 -4.95
CA ALA A 57 4.19 -10.44 -5.35
C ALA A 57 3.53 -11.83 -5.25
N VAL A 58 2.71 -12.07 -4.22
CA VAL A 58 1.92 -13.32 -4.08
C VAL A 58 0.87 -13.43 -5.19
N TYR A 59 0.16 -12.34 -5.50
CA TYR A 59 -0.85 -12.33 -6.56
C TYR A 59 -0.23 -12.48 -7.96
N ALA A 60 0.92 -11.85 -8.22
CA ALA A 60 1.64 -12.01 -9.49
C ALA A 60 2.14 -13.45 -9.68
N CYS A 61 2.53 -14.13 -8.60
CA CYS A 61 2.98 -15.51 -8.65
C CYS A 61 1.84 -16.52 -8.90
N ARG A 62 0.59 -16.16 -8.56
CA ARG A 62 -0.60 -17.01 -8.79
C ARG A 62 -1.17 -16.95 -10.21
N ALA A 63 -0.70 -16.04 -11.06
CA ALA A 63 -1.17 -15.92 -12.46
C ALA A 63 -0.46 -16.87 -13.44
N LYS A 64 0.05 -18.01 -12.97
CA LYS A 64 0.83 -18.96 -13.78
C LYS A 64 0.14 -20.30 -13.92
#